data_AF-A0A2V8FG59-F1
#
_entry.id   AF-A0A2V8FG59-F1
#
_cell.length_a   1.000
_cell.length_b   1.000
_cell.length_c   1.000
_cell.angle_alpha   90.00
_cell.angle_beta   90.00
_cell.angle_gamma   90.00
#
_symmetry.space_group_name_H-M   'P 1'
#
loop_
_entity.id
_entity.type
_entity.pdbx_description
1 polymer ?
#
loop_
_entity_poly.entity_id
_entity_poly.type
_entity_poly.pdbx_seq_one_letter_code
_entity_poly.pdbx_strand_id
1 'polypeptide(L)'
;MSDERGRLRDFRRSLLIDDAAVALGVSRRTVYYRIREGRLQTIRTRCGSQRVLVSSIEELRRVDRSRTPLAPVSAIQAAEGADGAAVAPAGAEVDDRSR
;
A
#
# COMPACT_ATOMS: atom_id res chain seq x y z
N MET A 1 -29.51 -9.81 -16.35
CA MET A 1 -29.44 -8.85 -17.48
C MET A 1 -29.38 -7.39 -17.00
N SER A 2 -28.75 -7.09 -15.86
CA SER A 2 -28.82 -5.76 -15.20
C SER A 2 -27.56 -4.89 -15.38
N ASP A 3 -26.56 -5.35 -16.14
CA ASP A 3 -25.20 -4.78 -16.13
C ASP A 3 -24.93 -3.73 -17.23
N GLU A 4 -25.69 -3.74 -18.33
CA GLU A 4 -25.44 -2.88 -19.50
C GLU A 4 -25.63 -1.38 -19.16
N ARG A 5 -26.65 -1.07 -18.35
CA ARG A 5 -26.90 0.31 -17.88
C ARG A 5 -25.84 0.78 -16.87
N GLY A 6 -25.25 -0.14 -16.12
CA GLY A 6 -24.15 0.12 -15.18
C GLY A 6 -22.89 0.52 -15.92
N ARG A 7 -22.49 -0.27 -16.93
CA ARG A 7 -21.30 0.03 -17.74
C ARG A 7 -21.38 1.38 -18.48
N LEU A 8 -22.54 1.75 -19.01
CA LEU A 8 -22.73 3.05 -19.67
C LEU A 8 -22.65 4.23 -18.69
N ARG A 9 -23.07 4.06 -17.43
CA ARG A 9 -22.87 5.08 -16.37
C ARG A 9 -21.40 5.18 -15.97
N ASP A 10 -20.69 4.07 -15.90
CA ASP A 10 -19.26 4.03 -15.57
C ASP A 10 -18.39 4.69 -16.63
N PHE A 11 -18.78 4.63 -17.90
CA PHE A 11 -18.11 5.41 -18.97
C PHE A 11 -18.08 6.92 -18.65
N ARG A 12 -19.14 7.46 -18.05
CA ARG A 12 -19.22 8.88 -17.65
C ARG A 12 -18.45 9.18 -16.36
N ARG A 13 -18.12 8.17 -15.55
CA ARG A 13 -17.33 8.29 -14.32
C ARG A 13 -15.97 7.62 -14.51
N SER A 14 -15.15 8.24 -15.34
CA SER A 14 -13.79 7.79 -15.60
C SER A 14 -12.78 8.93 -15.44
N LEU A 15 -11.60 8.60 -14.94
CA LEU A 15 -10.51 9.55 -14.65
C LEU A 15 -9.35 9.34 -15.63
N LEU A 16 -8.59 10.39 -15.92
CA LEU A 16 -7.31 10.21 -16.60
C LEU A 16 -6.35 9.45 -15.69
N ILE A 17 -5.27 8.91 -16.27
CA ILE A 17 -4.28 8.13 -15.51
C ILE A 17 -3.64 8.98 -14.40
N ASP A 18 -3.42 10.27 -14.66
CA ASP A 18 -2.90 11.22 -13.67
C ASP A 18 -3.84 11.42 -12.50
N ASP A 19 -5.11 11.73 -12.80
CA ASP A 19 -6.13 11.93 -11.77
C ASP A 19 -6.34 10.66 -10.94
N ALA A 20 -6.28 9.49 -11.59
CA ALA A 20 -6.37 8.20 -10.90
C ALA A 20 -5.18 7.97 -9.95
N ALA A 21 -3.98 8.39 -10.33
CA ALA A 21 -2.79 8.31 -9.49
C ALA A 21 -2.94 9.16 -8.23
N VAL A 22 -3.43 10.39 -8.39
CA VAL A 22 -3.75 11.31 -7.28
C VAL A 22 -4.85 10.72 -6.39
N ALA A 23 -5.95 10.22 -6.97
CA ALA A 23 -7.06 9.65 -6.22
C ALA A 23 -6.67 8.41 -5.39
N LEU A 24 -5.70 7.63 -5.88
CA LEU A 24 -5.19 6.44 -5.20
C LEU A 24 -4.01 6.75 -4.26
N GLY A 25 -3.44 7.95 -4.29
CA GLY A 25 -2.23 8.30 -3.53
C GLY A 25 -0.99 7.50 -3.95
N VAL A 26 -0.89 7.12 -5.23
CA VAL A 26 0.22 6.31 -5.76
C VAL A 26 0.88 6.97 -6.97
N SER A 27 2.04 6.46 -7.37
CA SER A 27 2.70 6.92 -8.60
C SER A 27 1.93 6.47 -9.85
N ARG A 28 2.11 7.20 -10.97
CA ARG A 28 1.63 6.78 -12.30
C ARG A 28 2.09 5.37 -12.67
N ARG A 29 3.33 5.03 -12.34
CA ARG A 29 3.92 3.71 -12.59
C ARG A 29 3.12 2.61 -11.89
N THR A 30 2.72 2.84 -10.65
CA THR A 30 1.85 1.93 -9.88
C THR A 30 0.48 1.79 -10.53
N VAL A 31 -0.09 2.86 -11.08
CA VAL A 31 -1.35 2.79 -11.83
C VAL A 31 -1.19 1.91 -13.07
N TYR A 32 -0.15 2.12 -13.89
CA TYR A 32 0.12 1.27 -15.05
C TYR A 32 0.29 -0.20 -14.68
N TYR A 33 0.98 -0.49 -13.58
CA TYR A 33 1.13 -1.85 -13.09
C TYR A 33 -0.20 -2.48 -12.70
N ARG A 34 -1.04 -1.75 -11.95
CA ARG A 34 -2.37 -2.23 -11.57
C ARG A 34 -3.27 -2.45 -12.78
N ILE A 35 -3.16 -1.63 -13.81
CA ILE A 35 -3.86 -1.84 -15.09
C ILE A 35 -3.33 -3.10 -15.78
N ARG A 36 -2.01 -3.28 -15.87
CA ARG A 36 -1.37 -4.46 -16.49
C ARG A 36 -1.73 -5.75 -15.76
N GLU A 37 -1.88 -5.70 -14.44
CA GLU A 37 -2.29 -6.82 -13.58
C GLU A 37 -3.81 -7.05 -13.58
N GLY A 38 -4.60 -6.22 -14.29
CA GLY A 38 -6.06 -6.33 -14.31
C GLY A 38 -6.75 -5.87 -13.01
N ARG A 39 -6.01 -5.27 -12.08
CA ARG A 39 -6.55 -4.71 -10.82
C ARG A 39 -7.29 -3.40 -11.02
N LEU A 40 -7.05 -2.71 -12.14
CA LEU A 40 -7.78 -1.51 -12.54
C LEU A 40 -8.36 -1.67 -13.94
N GLN A 41 -9.66 -1.45 -14.08
CA GLN A 41 -10.35 -1.44 -15.36
C GLN A 41 -10.20 -0.08 -16.03
N THR A 42 -9.98 -0.12 -17.35
CA THR A 42 -9.83 1.09 -18.14
C THR A 42 -10.69 1.04 -19.39
N ILE A 43 -11.04 2.23 -19.87
CA ILE A 43 -11.70 2.45 -21.14
C ILE A 43 -10.78 3.28 -22.03
N ARG A 44 -10.81 3.00 -23.33
CA ARG A 44 -10.24 3.89 -24.34
C ARG A 44 -11.37 4.69 -24.97
N THR A 45 -11.20 5.99 -24.99
CA THR A 45 -12.12 6.90 -25.70
C THR A 45 -11.86 6.81 -27.21
N ARG A 46 -12.86 7.22 -28.02
CA ARG A 46 -12.70 7.28 -29.49
C ARG A 46 -11.53 8.15 -29.96
N CYS A 47 -11.13 9.13 -29.14
CA CYS A 47 -9.98 10.00 -29.41
C CYS A 47 -8.64 9.44 -28.87
N GLY A 48 -8.57 8.16 -28.50
CA GLY A 48 -7.32 7.48 -28.10
C GLY A 48 -6.89 7.69 -26.64
N SER A 49 -7.54 8.58 -25.89
CA SER A 49 -7.24 8.77 -24.46
C SER A 49 -7.71 7.57 -23.65
N GLN A 50 -6.83 7.05 -22.80
CA GLN A 50 -7.14 5.98 -21.85
C GLN A 50 -7.59 6.57 -20.51
N ARG A 51 -8.66 6.00 -19.94
CA ARG A 51 -9.27 6.47 -18.70
C ARG A 51 -9.54 5.29 -17.76
N VAL A 52 -9.33 5.50 -16.47
CA VAL A 52 -9.59 4.50 -15.42
C VAL A 52 -11.04 4.66 -14.94
N LEU A 53 -11.76 3.55 -14.79
CA LEU A 53 -13.13 3.58 -14.28
C LEU A 53 -13.13 3.88 -12.76
N VAL A 54 -13.97 4.82 -12.33
CA VAL A 54 -14.10 5.19 -10.91
C VAL A 54 -14.62 4.00 -10.09
N SER A 55 -15.55 3.22 -10.64
CA SER A 55 -16.05 1.99 -9.99
C SER A 55 -14.93 0.99 -9.66
N SER A 56 -13.98 0.82 -10.57
CA SER A 56 -12.81 -0.03 -10.36
C SER A 56 -11.84 0.52 -9.31
N ILE A 57 -11.67 1.84 -9.23
CA ILE A 57 -10.89 2.49 -8.16
C ILE A 57 -11.53 2.24 -6.79
N GLU A 58 -12.84 2.41 -6.68
CA GLU A 58 -13.58 2.16 -5.43
C GLU A 58 -13.50 0.70 -5.00
N GLU A 59 -13.66 -0.23 -5.94
CA GLU A 59 -13.50 -1.66 -5.70
C GLU A 59 -12.09 -1.99 -5.21
N LEU A 60 -11.07 -1.45 -5.88
CA LEU A 60 -9.68 -1.64 -5.46
C LEU A 60 -9.45 -1.13 -4.03
N ARG A 61 -9.98 0.05 -3.67
CA ARG A 61 -9.88 0.58 -2.30
C ARG A 61 -10.61 -0.29 -1.28
N ARG A 62 -11.75 -0.89 -1.65
CA ARG A 62 -12.44 -1.85 -0.78
C ARG A 62 -11.59 -3.09 -0.53
N VAL A 63 -10.98 -3.65 -1.58
CA VAL A 63 -10.09 -4.81 -1.49
C VAL A 63 -8.82 -4.51 -0.69
N ASP A 64 -8.19 -3.36 -0.93
CA ASP A 64 -6.98 -2.97 -0.20
C ASP A 64 -7.29 -2.69 1.28
N ARG A 65 -8.50 -2.25 1.64
CA ARG A 65 -8.93 -2.11 3.03
C ARG A 65 -9.27 -3.44 3.70
N SER A 66 -9.86 -4.38 2.96
CA SER A 66 -10.19 -5.71 3.49
C SER A 66 -8.96 -6.61 3.62
N ARG A 67 -7.90 -6.33 2.87
CA ARG A 67 -6.56 -6.79 3.21
C ARG A 67 -6.12 -6.07 4.47
N THR A 68 -6.41 -6.67 5.62
CA THR A 68 -5.84 -6.28 6.92
C THR A 68 -4.39 -5.89 6.69
N PRO A 69 -3.98 -4.64 7.00
CA PRO A 69 -2.57 -4.28 6.98
C PRO A 69 -1.89 -5.27 7.92
N LEU A 70 -0.99 -6.09 7.38
CA LEU A 70 -0.11 -6.90 8.20
C LEU A 70 0.45 -5.94 9.26
N ALA A 71 0.25 -6.28 10.53
CA ALA A 71 0.67 -5.44 11.64
C ALA A 71 2.12 -4.97 11.37
N PRO A 72 2.45 -3.70 11.69
CA PRO A 72 3.81 -3.21 11.49
C PRO A 72 4.77 -4.20 12.13
N VAL A 73 5.83 -4.58 11.41
CA VAL A 73 6.81 -5.62 11.80
C VAL A 73 7.34 -5.40 13.23
N SER A 74 7.30 -4.15 13.71
CA SER A 74 7.60 -3.72 15.08
C SER A 74 6.76 -4.41 16.18
N ALA A 75 5.50 -4.78 15.90
CA ALA A 75 4.63 -5.45 16.86
C ALA A 75 5.02 -6.93 17.08
N ILE A 76 5.69 -7.55 16.11
CA ILE A 76 6.18 -8.93 16.21
C ILE A 76 7.42 -8.98 17.14
N GLN A 77 8.25 -7.93 17.12
CA GLN A 77 9.50 -7.86 17.90
C GLN A 77 9.31 -7.51 19.39
N ALA A 78 8.12 -7.06 19.81
CA ALA A 78 7.83 -6.75 21.21
C ALA A 78 7.47 -8.00 22.06
N ALA A 79 7.22 -9.14 21.42
CA ALA A 79 6.85 -10.38 22.10
C ALA A 79 8.04 -11.33 22.37
N GLU A 80 9.23 -11.06 21.82
CA GLU A 80 10.42 -11.94 21.95
C GLU A 80 11.56 -11.34 22.79
N GLY A 81 11.26 -10.39 23.69
CA GLY A 81 12.29 -9.66 24.44
C GLY A 81 12.05 -9.60 25.95
N ALA A 82 11.84 -10.74 26.61
CA ALA A 82 11.85 -10.83 28.07
C ALA A 82 12.64 -12.06 28.54
N ASP A 83 13.91 -12.17 28.13
CA ASP A 83 14.92 -12.89 28.90
C ASP A 83 16.30 -12.31 28.55
N GLY A 84 16.91 -11.63 29.51
CA GLY A 84 18.12 -10.84 29.31
C GLY A 84 18.46 -10.01 30.54
N ALA A 85 18.81 -10.73 31.60
CA ALA A 85 19.19 -10.22 32.90
C ALA A 85 20.36 -9.21 32.85
N ALA A 86 20.28 -8.23 33.75
CA ALA A 86 21.37 -7.51 34.41
C ALA A 86 22.38 -6.75 33.53
N VAL A 87 22.10 -5.45 33.31
CA VAL A 87 23.15 -4.44 33.14
C VAL A 87 23.80 -4.20 34.50
N ALA A 88 25.08 -4.55 34.58
CA ALA A 88 25.96 -4.33 35.73
C ALA A 88 26.11 -2.84 36.08
N PRO A 89 26.41 -2.54 37.36
CA PRO A 89 27.25 -1.40 37.64
C PRO A 89 28.35 -1.76 38.65
N ALA A 90 29.61 -1.52 38.31
CA ALA A 90 30.65 -1.08 39.25
C ALA A 90 31.96 -0.87 38.51
N GLY A 91 32.38 0.39 38.40
CA GLY A 91 33.80 0.72 38.31
C GLY A 91 34.41 0.71 39.72
N ALA A 92 35.68 0.29 39.81
CA ALA A 92 36.69 0.61 40.82
C ALA A 92 37.97 -0.13 40.36
N GLU A 93 39.05 0.56 39.97
CA GLU A 93 40.30 0.77 40.74
C GLU A 93 40.79 -0.53 41.44
N VAL A 94 42.04 -0.99 41.34
CA VAL A 94 43.28 -0.36 41.84
C VAL A 94 44.53 -1.02 41.19
N ASP A 95 45.59 -0.23 41.15
CA ASP A 95 47.02 -0.41 40.78
C ASP A 95 47.84 -1.49 41.54
N ASP A 96 49.10 -1.66 41.09
CA ASP A 96 50.30 -2.25 41.74
C ASP A 96 50.59 -3.76 41.49
N ARG A 97 51.52 -4.06 40.56
CA ARG A 97 52.88 -4.58 40.85
C ARG A 97 53.64 -5.16 39.65
N SER A 98 54.94 -4.84 39.61
CA SER A 98 56.06 -5.50 38.90
C SER A 98 56.12 -5.25 37.38
N ARG A 99 57.12 -4.56 36.81
CA ARG A 99 58.57 -4.75 36.93
C ARG A 99 59.33 -3.56 36.34
#